data_AF-A0A2W0BH66-F1
#
_entry.id   AF-A0A2W0BH66-F1
#
_cell.length_a   1.000
_cell.length_b   1.000
_cell.length_c   1.000
_cell.angle_alpha   90.00
_cell.angle_beta   90.00
_cell.angle_gamma   90.00
#
_symmetry.space_group_name_H-M   'P 1'
#
loop_
_entity.id
_entity.type
_entity.pdbx_description
1 polymer ?
#
loop_
_entity_poly.entity_id
_entity_poly.type
_entity_poly.pdbx_seq_one_letter_code
_entity_poly.pdbx_strand_id
1 'polypeptide(L)'
;MHQIALTDSQKNVVRRYVEVWRRWRPGIRGFAELERHLENGLEMLVDGLRVDNRPGFPAIAADAKDQRFHAAMFNDDDDALDDMTGEELEQVRRYILNGSGVVPVRKWRRPKPSAANVVTRVPPAAQASCVQD
;
A
#
# COMPACT_ATOMS: atom_id res chain seq x y z
N MET A 1 2.33 -26.67 -9.31
CA MET A 1 1.62 -25.40 -9.03
C MET A 1 0.43 -25.73 -8.16
N HIS A 2 0.21 -25.01 -7.06
CA HIS A 2 -1.01 -25.14 -6.27
C HIS A 2 -2.10 -24.26 -6.89
N GLN A 3 -3.27 -24.86 -7.07
CA GLN A 3 -4.47 -24.16 -7.51
C GLN A 3 -5.31 -23.80 -6.27
N ILE A 4 -5.77 -22.56 -6.23
CA ILE A 4 -6.64 -22.02 -5.19
C ILE A 4 -7.92 -21.54 -5.87
N ALA A 5 -9.04 -22.17 -5.50
CA ALA A 5 -10.35 -21.72 -5.92
C ALA A 5 -10.81 -20.57 -5.01
N LEU A 6 -10.74 -19.35 -5.53
CA LEU A 6 -11.35 -18.17 -4.90
C LEU A 6 -12.83 -18.07 -5.28
N THR A 7 -13.66 -17.70 -4.30
CA THR A 7 -15.04 -17.25 -4.54
C THR A 7 -15.05 -15.94 -5.33
N ASP A 8 -16.17 -15.61 -5.98
CA ASP A 8 -16.29 -14.34 -6.71
C ASP A 8 -16.10 -13.12 -5.80
N SER A 9 -16.55 -13.20 -4.54
CA SER A 9 -16.32 -12.16 -3.54
C SER A 9 -14.81 -11.94 -3.29
N GLN A 10 -14.05 -13.02 -3.10
CA GLN A 10 -12.59 -12.96 -2.92
C GLN A 10 -11.90 -12.44 -4.19
N LYS A 11 -12.29 -12.90 -5.38
CA LYS A 11 -11.77 -12.38 -6.65
C LYS A 11 -12.01 -10.87 -6.78
N ASN A 12 -13.17 -10.39 -6.34
CA ASN A 12 -13.48 -8.96 -6.36
C ASN A 12 -12.62 -8.13 -5.40
N VAL A 13 -12.25 -8.67 -4.23
CA VAL A 13 -11.25 -8.03 -3.36
C VAL A 13 -9.90 -7.90 -4.08
N VAL A 14 -9.44 -8.97 -4.75
CA VAL A 14 -8.19 -8.95 -5.52
C VAL A 14 -8.23 -7.90 -6.63
N ARG A 15 -9.33 -7.84 -7.38
CA ARG A 15 -9.52 -6.85 -8.46
C ARG A 15 -9.44 -5.42 -7.93
N ARG A 16 -10.21 -5.10 -6.89
CA ARG A 16 -10.22 -3.76 -6.29
C ARG A 16 -8.87 -3.38 -5.70
N TYR A 17 -8.17 -4.34 -5.08
CA TYR A 17 -6.81 -4.12 -4.59
C TYR A 17 -5.86 -3.69 -5.71
N VAL A 18 -5.82 -4.44 -6.81
CA VAL A 18 -4.97 -4.11 -7.97
C VAL A 18 -5.41 -2.81 -8.64
N GLU A 19 -6.72 -2.56 -8.73
CA GLU A 19 -7.28 -1.34 -9.30
C GLU A 19 -6.84 -0.09 -8.52
N VAL A 20 -6.93 -0.13 -7.18
CA VAL A 20 -6.44 0.95 -6.33
C VAL A 20 -4.93 1.06 -6.41
N TRP A 21 -4.20 -0.06 -6.30
CA TRP A 21 -2.74 -0.06 -6.39
C TRP A 21 -2.24 0.65 -7.65
N ARG A 22 -2.84 0.35 -8.82
CA ARG A 22 -2.46 0.99 -10.10
C ARG A 22 -2.71 2.49 -10.14
N ARG A 23 -3.72 2.99 -9.44
CA ARG A 23 -3.99 4.43 -9.35
C ARG A 23 -3.01 5.15 -8.43
N TRP A 24 -2.40 4.43 -7.50
CA TRP A 24 -1.62 5.03 -6.43
C TRP A 24 -0.12 4.79 -6.56
N ARG A 25 0.30 3.71 -7.21
CA ARG A 25 1.70 3.30 -7.30
C ARG A 25 2.22 3.42 -8.72
N PRO A 26 3.48 3.86 -8.89
CA PRO A 26 4.13 3.77 -10.19
C PRO A 26 4.31 2.31 -10.56
N GLY A 27 3.93 1.94 -11.78
CA GLY A 27 4.12 0.58 -12.31
C GLY A 27 2.90 0.05 -13.05
N ILE A 28 3.08 -1.14 -13.65
CA ILE A 28 2.05 -1.81 -14.43
C ILE A 28 1.77 -3.16 -13.77
N ARG A 29 0.56 -3.32 -13.23
CA ARG A 29 -0.05 -4.64 -13.03
C ARG A 29 -0.98 -4.90 -14.19
N GLY A 30 -0.66 -5.90 -15.02
CA GLY A 30 -1.45 -6.23 -16.19
C GLY A 30 -2.82 -6.78 -15.76
N PHE A 31 -3.89 -6.01 -15.95
CA PHE A 31 -5.22 -6.46 -15.54
C PHE A 31 -5.68 -7.70 -16.31
N ALA A 32 -5.37 -7.78 -17.61
CA ALA A 32 -5.64 -8.99 -18.41
C ALA A 32 -4.89 -10.22 -17.87
N GLU A 33 -3.65 -10.04 -17.40
CA GLU A 33 -2.88 -11.12 -16.82
C GLU A 33 -3.40 -11.53 -15.44
N LEU A 34 -3.82 -10.56 -14.63
CA LEU A 34 -4.50 -10.80 -13.36
C LEU A 34 -5.74 -11.66 -13.56
N GLU A 35 -6.64 -11.26 -14.47
CA GLU A 35 -7.86 -12.01 -14.76
C GLU A 35 -7.54 -13.43 -15.23
N ARG A 36 -6.58 -13.59 -16.15
CA ARG A 36 -6.11 -14.91 -16.58
C ARG A 36 -5.60 -15.75 -15.41
N HIS A 37 -4.86 -15.18 -14.46
CA HIS A 37 -4.37 -15.92 -13.28
C HIS A 37 -5.50 -16.29 -12.32
N LEU A 38 -6.49 -15.42 -12.14
CA LEU A 38 -7.69 -15.68 -11.33
C LEU A 38 -8.59 -16.76 -11.95
N GLU A 39 -8.75 -16.76 -13.28
CA GLU A 39 -9.51 -17.78 -14.02
C GLU A 39 -8.85 -19.16 -13.93
N ASN A 40 -7.52 -19.21 -14.01
CA ASN A 40 -6.74 -20.45 -13.85
C ASN A 40 -6.56 -20.88 -12.39
N GLY A 41 -7.07 -20.10 -11.43
CA GLY A 41 -6.99 -20.39 -10.00
C GLY A 41 -5.56 -20.45 -9.47
N LEU A 42 -4.64 -19.62 -9.95
CA LEU A 42 -3.25 -19.63 -9.47
C LEU A 42 -3.15 -19.05 -8.05
N GLU A 43 -2.37 -19.69 -7.17
CA GLU A 43 -2.05 -19.13 -5.84
C GLU A 43 -1.20 -17.86 -5.94
N MET A 44 -0.26 -17.84 -6.88
CA MET A 44 0.62 -16.70 -7.15
C MET A 44 0.13 -16.00 -8.40
N LEU A 45 -0.38 -14.78 -8.22
CA LEU A 45 -0.86 -13.92 -9.28
C LEU A 45 0.26 -13.02 -9.81
N VAL A 46 -0.12 -12.04 -10.64
CA VAL A 46 0.79 -11.05 -11.21
C VAL A 46 1.66 -10.42 -10.13
N ASP A 47 2.91 -10.16 -10.47
CA ASP A 47 3.83 -9.39 -9.63
C ASP A 47 4.03 -9.95 -8.21
N GLY A 48 3.84 -11.26 -8.02
CA GLY A 48 4.07 -11.92 -6.73
C GLY A 48 2.96 -11.67 -5.71
N LEU A 49 1.76 -11.29 -6.16
CA LEU A 49 0.58 -11.19 -5.31
C LEU A 49 0.08 -12.60 -4.95
N ARG A 50 0.17 -12.97 -3.67
CA ARG A 50 -0.24 -14.28 -3.18
C ARG A 50 -1.66 -14.24 -2.64
N VAL A 51 -2.50 -15.19 -3.07
CA VAL A 51 -3.89 -15.31 -2.60
C VAL A 51 -4.08 -16.48 -1.65
N ASP A 52 -5.14 -16.42 -0.85
CA ASP A 52 -5.54 -17.46 0.09
C ASP A 52 -7.08 -17.59 0.08
N ASN A 53 -7.57 -18.81 0.26
CA ASN A 53 -9.01 -19.10 0.33
C ASN A 53 -9.44 -19.71 1.67
N ARG A 54 -8.53 -19.86 2.63
CA ARG A 54 -8.84 -20.42 3.94
C ARG A 54 -9.88 -19.53 4.65
N PRO A 55 -10.94 -20.12 5.20
CA PRO A 55 -11.94 -19.37 5.98
C PRO A 55 -11.28 -18.59 7.12
N GLY A 56 -11.67 -17.32 7.28
CA GLY A 56 -11.11 -16.43 8.30
C GLY A 56 -9.77 -15.78 7.92
N PHE A 57 -9.19 -16.10 6.76
CA PHE A 57 -7.99 -15.44 6.25
C PHE A 57 -8.35 -14.42 5.15
N PRO A 58 -7.58 -13.33 5.02
CA PRO A 58 -7.74 -12.38 3.92
C PRO A 58 -7.56 -13.06 2.55
N ALA A 59 -8.31 -12.60 1.55
CA ALA A 59 -8.20 -13.10 0.16
C ALA A 59 -6.80 -12.90 -0.43
N ILE A 60 -6.06 -11.90 0.04
CA ILE A 60 -4.67 -11.60 -0.33
C ILE A 60 -3.78 -11.84 0.88
N ALA A 61 -2.99 -12.91 0.83
CA ALA A 61 -2.09 -13.27 1.92
C ALA A 61 -0.82 -12.40 1.95
N ALA A 62 -0.31 -12.00 0.79
CA ALA A 62 0.90 -11.19 0.71
C ALA A 62 1.03 -10.48 -0.64
N ASP A 63 1.76 -9.37 -0.64
CA ASP A 63 2.22 -8.70 -1.86
C ASP A 63 3.74 -8.56 -1.83
N ALA A 64 4.43 -9.31 -2.69
CA ALA A 64 5.89 -9.29 -2.75
C ALA A 64 6.47 -7.95 -3.22
N LYS A 65 5.74 -7.21 -4.08
CA LYS A 65 6.19 -5.92 -4.62
C LYS A 65 5.89 -4.73 -3.72
N ASP A 66 4.81 -4.78 -2.94
CA ASP A 66 4.39 -3.66 -2.09
C ASP A 66 3.82 -4.14 -0.74
N GLN A 67 4.73 -4.64 0.09
CA GLN A 67 4.41 -5.14 1.43
C GLN A 67 3.80 -4.06 2.33
N ARG A 68 4.20 -2.79 2.17
CA ARG A 68 3.67 -1.67 2.97
C ARG A 68 2.21 -1.40 2.61
N PHE A 69 1.87 -1.38 1.32
CA PHE A 69 0.47 -1.25 0.91
C PHE A 69 -0.37 -2.46 1.31
N HIS A 70 0.17 -3.68 1.26
CA HIS A 70 -0.51 -4.86 1.79
C HIS A 70 -0.77 -4.75 3.30
N ALA A 71 0.24 -4.43 4.10
CA ALA A 71 0.11 -4.27 5.55
C ALA A 71 -0.93 -3.20 5.91
N ALA A 72 -0.91 -2.08 5.19
CA ALA A 72 -1.88 -1.01 5.36
C ALA A 72 -3.32 -1.45 5.08
N MET A 73 -3.57 -2.46 4.23
CA MET A 73 -4.93 -2.90 3.91
C MET A 73 -5.42 -4.09 4.74
N PHE A 74 -4.52 -4.99 5.15
CA PHE A 74 -4.88 -6.28 5.72
C PHE A 74 -4.35 -6.53 7.13
N ASN A 75 -3.42 -5.71 7.62
CA ASN A 75 -2.81 -5.87 8.95
C ASN A 75 -3.14 -4.68 9.89
N ASP A 76 -4.06 -3.81 9.50
CA ASP A 76 -4.42 -2.58 10.24
C ASP A 76 -3.23 -1.69 10.59
N ASP A 77 -2.16 -1.74 9.79
CA ASP A 77 -0.96 -0.92 9.97
C ASP A 77 -1.19 0.48 9.36
N ASP A 78 -1.71 1.39 10.18
CA ASP A 78 -1.99 2.78 9.77
C ASP A 78 -0.72 3.59 9.46
N ASP A 79 0.42 3.18 10.03
CA ASP A 79 1.72 3.85 9.87
C ASP A 79 2.53 3.28 8.69
N ALA A 80 2.05 2.21 8.05
CA ALA A 80 2.71 1.62 6.88
C ALA A 80 2.86 2.62 5.73
N LEU A 81 1.93 3.57 5.57
CA LEU A 81 1.91 4.57 4.50
C LEU A 81 2.05 5.98 5.06
N ASP A 82 3.10 6.68 4.67
CA ASP A 82 3.41 8.04 5.11
C ASP A 82 2.80 9.14 4.20
N ASP A 83 2.15 8.73 3.11
CA ASP A 83 1.62 9.61 2.07
C ASP A 83 0.08 9.70 2.06
N MET A 84 -0.58 9.26 3.14
CA MET A 84 -2.04 9.19 3.26
C MET A 84 -2.52 9.62 4.66
N THR A 85 -3.70 10.24 4.77
CA THR A 85 -4.34 10.46 6.09
C THR A 85 -5.07 9.20 6.56
N GLY A 86 -5.35 9.10 7.87
CA GLY A 86 -6.13 7.97 8.41
C GLY A 86 -7.53 7.83 7.77
N GLU A 87 -8.22 8.95 7.52
CA GLU A 87 -9.52 8.94 6.83
C GLU A 87 -9.43 8.42 5.38
N GLU A 88 -8.40 8.85 4.65
CA GLU A 88 -8.14 8.36 3.29
C GLU A 88 -7.84 6.86 3.31
N LEU A 89 -7.08 6.39 4.31
CA LEU A 89 -6.75 4.98 4.49
C LEU A 89 -7.98 4.14 4.81
N GLU A 90 -8.83 4.60 5.71
CA GLU A 90 -10.08 3.92 6.04
C GLU A 90 -11.02 3.86 4.82
N GLN A 91 -11.10 4.92 4.03
CA GLN A 91 -11.86 4.91 2.78
C GLN A 91 -11.32 3.86 1.81
N VAL A 92 -9.99 3.78 1.64
CA VAL A 92 -9.36 2.80 0.77
C VAL A 92 -9.63 1.37 1.26
N ARG A 93 -9.47 1.10 2.57
CA ARG A 93 -9.78 -0.22 3.16
C ARG A 93 -11.23 -0.62 2.90
N ARG A 94 -12.19 0.27 3.19
CA ARG A 94 -13.62 -0.01 2.96
C ARG A 94 -13.91 -0.31 1.51
N TYR A 95 -13.30 0.43 0.58
CA TYR A 95 -13.47 0.18 -0.85
C TYR A 95 -12.89 -1.18 -1.25
N ILE A 96 -11.65 -1.49 -0.87
CA ILE A 96 -10.98 -2.75 -1.26
C ILE A 96 -11.69 -3.96 -0.65
N LEU A 97 -11.89 -3.94 0.66
CA LEU A 97 -12.41 -5.09 1.41
C LEU A 97 -13.90 -5.31 1.13
N ASN A 98 -14.70 -4.24 1.14
CA ASN A 98 -16.16 -4.38 1.13
C ASN A 98 -16.79 -3.97 -0.22
N GLY A 99 -16.04 -3.32 -1.11
CA GLY A 99 -16.59 -2.70 -2.32
C GLY A 99 -17.45 -1.45 -2.03
N SER A 100 -17.36 -0.92 -0.82
CA SER A 100 -18.21 0.18 -0.36
C SER A 100 -17.57 1.54 -0.63
N GLY A 101 -18.39 2.50 -1.05
CA GLY A 101 -17.96 3.89 -1.25
C GLY A 101 -17.40 4.19 -2.63
N VAL A 102 -16.77 5.35 -2.76
CA VAL A 102 -16.24 5.85 -4.03
C VAL A 102 -14.82 5.33 -4.23
N VAL A 103 -14.51 5.01 -5.48
CA VAL A 103 -13.17 4.64 -5.95
C VAL A 103 -12.13 5.66 -5.45
N PRO A 104 -11.12 5.22 -4.67
CA PRO A 104 -10.13 6.13 -4.11
C PRO A 104 -9.22 6.75 -5.19
N VAL A 105 -9.12 8.07 -5.20
CA VAL A 105 -8.20 8.83 -6.06
C VAL A 105 -7.03 9.33 -5.22
N ARG A 106 -5.80 9.06 -5.66
CA ARG A 106 -4.60 9.54 -4.97
C ARG A 106 -4.53 11.07 -5.08
N LYS A 107 -4.59 11.74 -3.94
CA LYS A 107 -4.23 13.16 -3.84
C LYS A 107 -2.71 13.22 -3.72
N TRP A 108 -2.00 13.68 -4.75
CA TRP A 108 -0.54 13.80 -4.71
C TRP A 108 -0.11 14.72 -3.57
N ARG A 109 0.55 14.16 -2.56
CA ARG A 109 1.18 14.92 -1.47
C ARG A 109 2.69 14.70 -1.49
N ARG A 110 3.45 15.67 -0.99
CA ARG A 110 4.87 15.45 -0.70
C ARG A 110 4.95 14.43 0.46
N PRO A 111 5.81 13.40 0.38
CA PRO A 111 6.04 12.49 1.49
C PRO A 111 6.37 13.28 2.76
N LYS A 112 5.84 12.85 3.90
CA LYS A 112 6.18 13.45 5.19
C LYS A 112 7.71 13.34 5.37
N PRO A 113 8.43 14.40 5.76
CA PRO A 113 9.86 14.29 6.03
C PRO A 113 10.07 13.21 7.09
N SER A 114 10.80 12.16 6.76
CA SER A 114 11.24 11.17 7.74
C SER A 114 12.07 11.90 8.81
N ALA A 115 11.75 11.66 10.09
CA ALA A 115 12.46 12.22 11.23
C ALA A 115 13.96 11.90 11.23
N ALA A 116 14.41 10.95 10.40
CA ALA A 116 15.82 10.59 10.25
C ALA A 116 16.70 11.68 9.60
N ASN A 117 16.12 12.73 9.00
CA ASN A 117 16.89 13.76 8.27
C ASN A 117 16.92 15.16 8.92
N VAL A 118 16.51 15.32 10.18
CA VAL A 118 16.78 16.58 10.91
C VAL A 118 18.23 16.55 11.40
N VAL A 119 19.17 16.81 10.48
CA VAL A 119 20.50 17.29 10.87
C VAL A 119 20.30 18.73 11.35
N THR A 120 20.17 18.90 12.65
CA THR A 120 20.18 20.20 13.30
C THR A 120 21.54 20.84 13.05
N ARG A 121 21.68 21.60 11.95
CA ARG A 121 22.80 22.52 11.79
C ARG A 121 22.61 23.63 12.81
N VAL A 122 23.20 23.45 13.99
CA VAL A 122 23.41 24.51 14.96
C VAL A 122 24.34 25.54 14.30
N PRO A 123 23.94 26.81 14.12
CA PRO A 123 24.86 27.81 13.61
C PRO A 123 25.95 28.09 14.67
N PRO A 124 27.22 28.25 14.27
CA PRO A 124 28.28 28.55 15.23
C PRO A 124 28.03 29.94 15.84
N ALA A 125 27.96 29.98 17.17
CA ALA A 125 27.83 31.21 17.94
C ALA A 125 29.02 32.14 17.65
N ALA A 126 28.72 33.40 17.36
CA ALA A 126 29.69 34.46 17.21
C ALA A 126 30.53 34.60 18.49
N GLN A 127 31.83 34.31 18.40
CA GLN A 127 32.79 34.74 19.40
C GLN A 127 33.24 36.17 19.05
N ALA A 128 32.62 37.16 19.68
CA ALA A 128 33.19 38.48 19.82
C ALA A 128 34.33 38.39 20.84
N SER A 129 35.58 38.50 20.39
CA SER A 129 36.73 38.67 21.27
C SER A 129 37.01 40.16 21.41
N CYS A 130 36.82 40.67 22.62
CA CYS A 130 37.19 42.01 23.03
C CYS A 130 38.72 42.15 22.98
N VAL A 131 39.22 43.13 22.23
CA VAL A 131 40.59 43.63 22.37
C VAL A 131 40.52 44.85 23.28
N GLN A 132 41.19 44.80 24.43
CA GLN A 132 41.45 45.97 25.27
C GLN A 132 42.85 46.49 24.91
N ASP A 133 42.95 47.80 24.67
CA ASP A 133 44.20 48.57 24.55
C ASP A 133 44.95 48.65 25.89
#